data_AF-A0A525C6L7-F1
#
_entry.id   AF-A0A525C6L7-F1
#
_cell.length_a   1.000
_cell.length_b   1.000
_cell.length_c   1.000
_cell.angle_alpha   90.00
_cell.angle_beta   90.00
_cell.angle_gamma   90.00
#
_symmetry.space_group_name_H-M   'P 1'
#
loop_
_entity.id
_entity.type
_entity.pdbx_description
1 polymer ?
#
loop_
_entity_poly.entity_id
_entity_poly.type
_entity_poly.pdbx_seq_one_letter_code
_entity_poly.pdbx_strand_id
1 'polypeptide(L)'
;MSETQHKERCLEFDDSSLARELFGPGNDNLTMLSGMSGLALENRGTKLFLGKGDDQVRDRMANLLIQMYGLLKAGRPIYASDIKYGWKLLGREPGADLRAIFHESVFVASPKRTVTPKTLSQKEYVQAVRDNDMTFAIGPAGTGKTYLAVAMAVAALTKREVKRLILTRPAVEAGEKLGYLPGDLADKVNPYLRPLYDALHDLLDPKKVSEMIETGTIEIAPLAFMRGRTLNGSFIILDEAQNTTPEQMKMFLTRLGFGSRAVITGDVTQIDLPTFPNGSGMGRSG
;
A
#
# COMPACT_ATOMS: atom_id res chain seq x y z
N MET A 1 4.30 -34.60 -42.92
CA MET A 1 4.69 -33.61 -41.90
C MET A 1 3.51 -32.68 -41.72
N SER A 2 2.78 -32.79 -40.61
CA SER A 2 1.54 -32.04 -40.39
C SER A 2 1.87 -30.60 -40.03
N GLU A 3 1.47 -29.66 -40.87
CA GLU A 3 1.40 -28.24 -40.52
C GLU A 3 0.36 -28.06 -39.43
N THR A 4 0.80 -27.88 -38.19
CA THR A 4 -0.07 -27.45 -37.10
C THR A 4 -0.54 -26.03 -37.41
N GLN A 5 -1.73 -25.88 -37.99
CA GLN A 5 -2.41 -24.59 -38.11
C GLN A 5 -2.61 -24.02 -36.71
N HIS A 6 -1.73 -23.13 -36.25
CA HIS A 6 -1.97 -22.31 -35.07
C HIS A 6 -3.15 -21.37 -35.39
N LYS A 7 -4.37 -21.85 -35.12
CA LYS A 7 -5.60 -21.07 -35.19
C LYS A 7 -5.48 -19.87 -34.24
N GLU A 8 -5.91 -18.72 -34.74
CA GLU A 8 -6.17 -17.54 -33.93
C GLU A 8 -7.13 -17.91 -32.79
N ARG A 9 -6.83 -17.49 -31.57
CA ARG A 9 -7.70 -17.74 -30.42
C ARG A 9 -8.65 -16.57 -30.28
N CYS A 10 -9.95 -16.85 -30.31
CA CYS A 10 -10.99 -15.84 -30.16
C CYS A 10 -11.60 -15.92 -28.76
N LEU A 11 -11.73 -14.76 -28.10
CA LEU A 11 -12.52 -14.58 -26.89
C LEU A 11 -13.77 -13.79 -27.26
N GLU A 12 -14.93 -14.21 -26.75
CA GLU A 12 -16.20 -13.54 -26.99
C GLU A 12 -16.79 -13.09 -25.65
N PHE A 13 -17.14 -11.81 -25.58
CA PHE A 13 -17.75 -11.18 -24.41
C PHE A 13 -19.24 -10.95 -24.69
N ASP A 14 -20.11 -11.19 -23.71
CA ASP A 14 -21.57 -11.18 -23.92
C ASP A 14 -22.21 -9.79 -23.78
N ASP A 15 -21.51 -8.86 -23.14
CA ASP A 15 -21.93 -7.46 -22.96
C ASP A 15 -20.94 -6.50 -23.66
N SER A 16 -21.46 -5.70 -24.60
CA SER A 16 -20.66 -4.78 -25.41
C SER A 16 -20.18 -3.55 -24.66
N SER A 17 -20.91 -3.09 -23.64
CA SER A 17 -20.49 -1.98 -22.79
C SER A 17 -19.32 -2.40 -21.92
N LEU A 18 -19.44 -3.56 -21.26
CA LEU A 18 -18.37 -4.10 -20.41
C LEU A 18 -17.15 -4.52 -21.23
N ALA A 19 -17.33 -5.07 -22.43
CA ALA A 19 -16.21 -5.36 -23.32
C ALA A 19 -15.45 -4.09 -23.70
N ARG A 20 -16.17 -3.00 -24.04
CA ARG A 20 -15.55 -1.70 -24.33
C ARG A 20 -14.81 -1.12 -23.13
N GLU A 21 -15.37 -1.26 -21.93
CA GLU A 21 -14.70 -0.84 -20.70
C GLU A 21 -13.41 -1.64 -20.45
N LEU A 22 -13.45 -2.97 -20.66
CA LEU A 22 -12.28 -3.83 -20.58
C LEU A 22 -11.18 -3.43 -21.57
N PHE A 23 -11.55 -3.16 -22.82
CA PHE A 23 -10.60 -2.76 -23.87
C PHE A 23 -10.05 -1.35 -23.68
N GLY A 24 -10.78 -0.50 -22.96
CA GLY A 24 -10.43 0.89 -22.68
C GLY A 24 -10.78 1.85 -23.83
N PRO A 25 -10.77 3.17 -23.56
CA PRO A 25 -10.96 4.19 -24.59
C PRO A 25 -9.97 3.99 -25.73
N GLY A 26 -10.46 3.98 -26.98
CA GLY A 26 -9.58 3.78 -28.14
C GLY A 26 -8.78 2.48 -28.16
N ASN A 27 -9.18 1.45 -27.40
CA ASN A 27 -8.44 0.20 -27.18
C ASN A 27 -7.10 0.38 -26.41
N ASP A 28 -6.94 1.43 -25.61
CA ASP A 28 -5.70 1.72 -24.89
C ASP A 28 -5.22 0.56 -24.00
N ASN A 29 -6.14 -0.19 -23.35
CA ASN A 29 -5.76 -1.33 -22.54
C ASN A 29 -5.21 -2.48 -23.40
N LEU A 30 -5.79 -2.70 -24.59
CA LEU A 30 -5.30 -3.71 -25.54
C LEU A 30 -3.93 -3.30 -26.10
N THR A 31 -3.75 -2.04 -26.48
CA THR A 31 -2.45 -1.52 -26.94
C THR A 31 -1.37 -1.70 -25.87
N MET A 32 -1.68 -1.36 -24.61
CA MET A 32 -0.78 -1.58 -23.48
C MET A 32 -0.43 -3.06 -23.30
N LEU A 33 -1.43 -3.95 -23.28
CA LEU A 33 -1.23 -5.39 -23.12
C LEU A 33 -0.44 -6.00 -24.28
N SER A 34 -0.69 -5.55 -25.50
CA SER A 34 0.06 -5.94 -26.68
C SER A 34 1.53 -5.58 -26.54
N GLY A 35 1.84 -4.35 -26.14
CA GLY A 35 3.21 -3.90 -25.90
C GLY A 35 3.93 -4.66 -24.76
N MET A 36 3.19 -5.07 -23.72
CA MET A 36 3.75 -5.83 -22.59
C MET A 36 3.96 -7.32 -22.87
N SER A 37 3.20 -7.89 -23.82
CA SER A 37 3.19 -9.33 -24.09
C SER A 37 3.86 -9.70 -25.42
N GLY A 38 4.02 -8.74 -26.33
CA GLY A 38 4.42 -8.99 -27.72
C GLY A 38 3.32 -9.64 -28.57
N LEU A 39 2.12 -9.84 -28.01
CA LEU A 39 1.00 -10.49 -28.68
C LEU A 39 0.15 -9.45 -29.41
N ALA A 40 -0.15 -9.67 -30.69
CA ALA A 40 -1.11 -8.85 -31.41
C ALA A 40 -2.53 -9.07 -30.86
N LEU A 41 -3.23 -7.98 -30.54
CA LEU A 41 -4.59 -8.00 -30.00
C LEU A 41 -5.50 -7.17 -30.91
N GLU A 42 -6.51 -7.78 -31.49
CA GLU A 42 -7.48 -7.10 -32.35
C GLU A 42 -8.91 -7.32 -31.86
N ASN A 43 -9.71 -6.26 -31.75
CA ASN A 43 -11.12 -6.38 -31.39
C ASN A 43 -12.04 -6.15 -32.60
N ARG A 44 -13.17 -6.86 -32.61
CA ARG A 44 -14.29 -6.63 -33.52
C ARG A 44 -15.60 -6.76 -32.74
N GLY A 45 -16.18 -5.62 -32.35
CA GLY A 45 -17.33 -5.59 -31.46
C GLY A 45 -16.98 -6.19 -30.10
N THR A 46 -17.65 -7.27 -29.72
CA THR A 46 -17.40 -8.00 -28.47
C THR A 46 -16.42 -9.17 -28.60
N LYS A 47 -15.85 -9.36 -29.79
CA LYS A 47 -14.85 -10.41 -30.04
C LYS A 47 -13.46 -9.83 -29.95
N LEU A 48 -12.56 -10.54 -29.26
CA LEU A 48 -11.15 -10.24 -29.21
C LEU A 48 -10.36 -11.42 -29.79
N PHE A 49 -9.53 -11.12 -30.79
CA PHE A 49 -8.66 -12.06 -31.46
C PHE A 49 -7.25 -11.92 -30.89
N LEU A 50 -6.74 -13.03 -30.36
CA LEU A 50 -5.35 -13.17 -29.93
C LEU A 50 -4.53 -13.69 -31.12
N GLY A 51 -3.56 -12.90 -31.55
CA GLY A 51 -2.66 -13.24 -32.65
C GLY A 51 -1.83 -14.50 -32.40
N LYS A 52 -1.05 -14.88 -33.42
CA LYS A 52 -0.10 -16.00 -33.30
C LYS A 52 1.03 -15.61 -32.34
N GLY A 53 1.47 -16.57 -31.51
CA GLY A 53 2.51 -16.36 -30.51
C GLY A 53 2.62 -17.55 -29.56
N ASP A 54 3.47 -17.42 -28.55
CA ASP A 54 3.69 -18.42 -27.49
C ASP A 54 2.37 -18.81 -26.79
N ASP A 55 2.09 -20.11 -26.70
CA ASP A 55 0.85 -20.64 -26.15
C ASP A 55 0.64 -20.24 -24.68
N GLN A 56 1.70 -20.20 -23.86
CA GLN A 56 1.63 -19.76 -22.47
C GLN A 56 1.26 -18.28 -22.35
N VAL A 57 1.80 -17.45 -23.26
CA VAL A 57 1.46 -16.02 -23.33
C VAL A 57 0.00 -15.84 -23.74
N ARG A 58 -0.47 -16.62 -24.72
CA ARG A 58 -1.88 -16.60 -25.16
C ARG A 58 -2.82 -17.08 -24.05
N ASP A 59 -2.45 -18.13 -23.31
CA ASP A 59 -3.21 -18.65 -22.17
C ASP A 59 -3.30 -17.64 -21.03
N ARG A 60 -2.17 -17.01 -20.67
CA ARG A 60 -2.14 -15.96 -19.65
C ARG A 60 -2.98 -14.75 -20.06
N MET A 61 -2.93 -14.35 -21.33
CA MET A 61 -3.71 -13.22 -21.85
C MET A 61 -5.21 -13.52 -21.78
N ALA A 62 -5.60 -14.72 -22.22
CA ALA A 62 -6.98 -15.17 -22.11
C ALA A 62 -7.45 -15.23 -20.65
N ASN A 63 -6.64 -15.83 -19.77
CA ASN A 63 -6.94 -15.92 -18.34
C ASN A 63 -7.14 -14.53 -17.72
N LEU A 64 -6.21 -13.59 -17.97
CA LEU A 64 -6.31 -12.21 -17.49
C LEU A 64 -7.62 -11.55 -17.91
N LEU A 65 -7.92 -11.56 -19.22
CA LEU A 65 -9.07 -10.86 -19.77
C LEU A 65 -10.39 -11.47 -19.30
N ILE A 66 -10.47 -12.80 -19.19
CA ILE A 66 -11.65 -13.50 -18.66
C ILE A 66 -11.88 -13.11 -17.19
N GLN A 67 -10.83 -13.11 -16.36
CA GLN A 67 -10.97 -12.74 -14.95
C GLN A 67 -11.32 -11.26 -14.74
N MET A 68 -10.71 -10.36 -15.52
CA MET A 68 -11.02 -8.92 -15.51
C MET A 68 -12.44 -8.64 -15.98
N TYR A 69 -12.89 -9.33 -17.01
CA TYR A 69 -14.28 -9.27 -17.45
C TYR A 69 -15.25 -9.77 -16.37
N GLY A 70 -14.89 -10.84 -15.65
CA GLY A 70 -15.65 -11.33 -14.51
C GLY A 70 -15.81 -10.29 -13.39
N LEU A 71 -14.78 -9.47 -13.14
CA LEU A 71 -14.86 -8.35 -12.19
C LEU A 71 -15.85 -7.28 -12.66
N LEU A 72 -15.78 -6.88 -13.93
CA LEU A 72 -16.72 -5.94 -14.54
C LEU A 72 -18.16 -6.43 -14.48
N LYS A 73 -18.42 -7.70 -14.82
CA LYS A 73 -19.77 -8.30 -14.68
C LYS A 73 -20.29 -8.31 -13.25
N ALA A 74 -19.40 -8.39 -12.26
CA ALA A 74 -19.75 -8.27 -10.85
C ALA A 74 -19.96 -6.81 -10.39
N GLY A 75 -20.01 -5.85 -11.32
CA GLY A 75 -20.20 -4.42 -11.04
C GLY A 75 -18.98 -3.72 -10.45
N ARG A 76 -17.78 -4.31 -10.61
CA ARG A 76 -16.55 -3.75 -10.05
C ARG A 76 -15.81 -2.94 -11.11
N PRO A 77 -15.48 -1.67 -10.84
CA PRO A 77 -14.68 -0.91 -11.77
C PRO A 77 -13.29 -1.51 -11.87
N ILE A 78 -12.76 -1.57 -13.09
CA ILE A 78 -11.35 -1.92 -13.33
C ILE A 78 -10.64 -0.73 -13.96
N TYR A 79 -9.38 -0.51 -13.59
CA TYR A 79 -8.54 0.53 -14.17
C TYR A 79 -7.38 -0.10 -14.95
N ALA A 80 -6.76 0.66 -15.86
CA ALA A 80 -5.60 0.19 -16.62
C ALA A 80 -4.47 -0.36 -15.72
N SER A 81 -4.31 0.20 -14.52
CA SER A 81 -3.35 -0.28 -13.53
C SER A 81 -3.70 -1.67 -12.96
N ASP A 82 -4.98 -2.01 -12.82
CA ASP A 82 -5.44 -3.34 -12.38
C ASP A 82 -5.12 -4.39 -13.45
N ILE A 83 -5.39 -4.05 -14.72
CA ILE A 83 -5.07 -4.91 -15.87
C ILE A 83 -3.55 -5.17 -15.93
N LYS A 84 -2.74 -4.12 -15.77
CA LYS A 84 -1.27 -4.22 -15.74
C LYS A 84 -0.77 -5.07 -14.57
N TYR A 85 -1.37 -4.92 -13.38
CA TYR A 85 -1.03 -5.72 -12.21
C TYR A 85 -1.42 -7.18 -12.40
N GLY A 86 -2.67 -7.44 -12.80
CA GLY A 86 -3.18 -8.78 -13.07
C GLY A 86 -2.33 -9.50 -14.11
N TRP A 87 -1.89 -8.79 -15.16
CA TRP A 87 -0.93 -9.33 -16.11
C TRP A 87 0.32 -9.80 -15.38
N LYS A 88 1.05 -8.91 -14.69
CA LYS A 88 2.30 -9.25 -13.97
C LYS A 88 2.13 -10.41 -13.00
N LEU A 89 1.05 -10.39 -12.22
CA LEU A 89 0.76 -11.41 -11.21
C LEU A 89 0.57 -12.78 -11.84
N LEU A 90 -0.27 -12.91 -12.86
CA LEU A 90 -0.48 -14.17 -13.58
C LEU A 90 0.79 -14.69 -14.29
N GLY A 91 1.82 -13.85 -14.46
CA GLY A 91 3.12 -14.28 -14.94
C GLY A 91 4.00 -14.93 -13.88
N ARG A 92 3.77 -14.61 -12.60
CA ARG A 92 4.46 -15.20 -11.46
C ARG A 92 3.66 -16.39 -10.90
N GLU A 93 2.35 -16.24 -10.83
CA GLU A 93 1.40 -17.19 -10.27
C GLU A 93 0.22 -17.40 -11.23
N PRO A 94 0.35 -18.31 -12.22
CA PRO A 94 -0.69 -18.53 -13.23
C PRO A 94 -2.06 -18.96 -12.67
N GLY A 95 -2.08 -19.53 -11.47
CA GLY A 95 -3.29 -19.98 -10.77
C GLY A 95 -3.96 -18.94 -9.87
N ALA A 96 -3.46 -17.70 -9.81
CA ALA A 96 -4.04 -16.66 -8.96
C ALA A 96 -5.48 -16.31 -9.38
N ASP A 97 -6.40 -16.22 -8.40
CA ASP A 97 -7.75 -15.69 -8.61
C ASP A 97 -7.75 -14.17 -8.39
N LEU A 98 -7.66 -13.43 -9.50
CA LEU A 98 -7.73 -11.98 -9.51
C LEU A 98 -9.02 -11.48 -8.87
N ARG A 99 -10.14 -12.21 -8.95
CA ARG A 99 -11.38 -11.75 -8.31
C ARG A 99 -11.26 -11.70 -6.81
N ALA A 100 -10.61 -12.69 -6.19
CA ALA A 100 -10.33 -12.69 -4.75
C ALA A 100 -9.36 -11.56 -4.37
N ILE A 101 -8.33 -11.33 -5.18
CA ILE A 101 -7.29 -10.32 -4.91
C ILE A 101 -7.84 -8.90 -5.08
N PHE A 102 -8.65 -8.66 -6.11
CA PHE A 102 -9.36 -7.39 -6.32
C PHE A 102 -10.61 -7.24 -5.43
N HIS A 103 -11.10 -8.32 -4.81
CA HIS A 103 -12.11 -8.27 -3.74
C HIS A 103 -11.56 -7.58 -2.50
N GLU A 104 -10.29 -7.82 -2.20
CA GLU A 104 -9.67 -7.25 -1.02
C GLU A 104 -9.04 -5.89 -1.35
N SER A 105 -8.27 -5.75 -2.44
CA SER A 105 -7.30 -4.64 -2.71
C SER A 105 -7.83 -3.23 -2.93
N VAL A 106 -9.12 -3.00 -3.17
CA VAL A 106 -9.50 -1.70 -3.78
C VAL A 106 -10.01 -0.65 -2.79
N PHE A 107 -10.55 -1.05 -1.64
CA PHE A 107 -11.20 -0.09 -0.73
C PHE A 107 -10.74 -0.26 0.71
N VAL A 108 -10.05 0.76 1.20
CA VAL A 108 -9.87 0.95 2.62
C VAL A 108 -11.08 1.74 3.11
N ALA A 109 -12.11 1.01 3.53
CA ALA A 109 -13.31 1.60 4.10
C ALA A 109 -13.00 2.15 5.49
N SER A 110 -12.98 3.46 5.63
CA SER A 110 -13.09 4.11 6.93
C SER A 110 -14.57 4.44 7.20
N PRO A 111 -14.98 4.63 8.47
CA PRO A 111 -16.35 5.00 8.80
C PRO A 111 -16.86 6.28 8.11
N LYS A 112 -15.97 7.22 7.75
CA LYS A 112 -16.33 8.51 7.16
C LYS A 112 -16.24 8.51 5.63
N ARG A 113 -15.28 7.78 5.05
CA ARG A 113 -15.04 7.76 3.59
C ARG A 113 -14.32 6.51 3.14
N THR A 114 -14.51 6.18 1.88
CA THR A 114 -13.75 5.12 1.21
C THR A 114 -12.44 5.69 0.67
N VAL A 115 -11.31 5.13 1.09
CA VAL A 115 -9.98 5.48 0.56
C VAL A 115 -9.55 4.45 -0.47
N THR A 116 -9.16 4.94 -1.66
CA THR A 116 -8.79 4.10 -2.81
C THR A 116 -7.34 4.42 -3.23
N PRO A 117 -6.48 3.40 -3.42
CA PRO A 117 -5.17 3.58 -4.04
C PRO A 117 -5.29 4.15 -5.46
N LYS A 118 -4.52 5.21 -5.76
CA LYS A 118 -4.55 5.92 -7.05
C LYS A 118 -3.47 5.44 -8.03
N THR A 119 -2.39 4.84 -7.54
CA THR A 119 -1.26 4.40 -8.36
C THR A 119 -0.98 2.91 -8.18
N LEU A 120 -0.24 2.31 -9.12
CA LEU A 120 0.17 0.90 -9.03
C LEU A 120 0.98 0.64 -7.75
N SER A 121 1.95 1.50 -7.43
CA SER A 121 2.77 1.34 -6.22
C SER A 121 1.94 1.48 -4.93
N GLN A 122 0.88 2.29 -4.93
CA GLN A 122 -0.04 2.35 -3.80
C GLN A 122 -0.88 1.07 -3.66
N LYS A 123 -1.28 0.44 -4.77
CA LYS A 123 -1.96 -0.86 -4.76
C LYS A 123 -1.05 -1.96 -4.23
N GLU A 124 0.18 -2.04 -4.75
CA GLU A 124 1.22 -2.96 -4.28
C GLU A 124 1.51 -2.76 -2.79
N TYR A 125 1.59 -1.51 -2.33
CA TYR A 125 1.77 -1.18 -0.93
C TYR A 125 0.60 -1.64 -0.05
N VAL A 126 -0.64 -1.32 -0.41
CA VAL A 126 -1.81 -1.77 0.35
C VAL A 126 -1.87 -3.30 0.43
N GLN A 127 -1.57 -3.99 -0.66
CA GLN A 127 -1.52 -5.45 -0.67
C GLN A 127 -0.42 -5.99 0.26
N ALA A 128 0.79 -5.42 0.21
CA ALA A 128 1.89 -5.83 1.08
C ALA A 128 1.53 -5.73 2.57
N VAL A 129 0.85 -4.64 2.98
CA VAL A 129 0.38 -4.47 4.37
C VAL A 129 -0.68 -5.51 4.77
N ARG A 130 -1.44 -6.05 3.82
CA ARG A 130 -2.42 -7.10 4.10
C ARG A 130 -1.80 -8.47 4.28
N ASP A 131 -0.79 -8.77 3.47
CA ASP A 131 -0.21 -10.11 3.39
C ASP A 131 0.91 -10.34 4.39
N ASN A 132 1.41 -9.27 5.03
CA ASN A 132 2.56 -9.33 5.92
C ASN A 132 2.26 -8.71 7.29
N ASP A 133 2.81 -9.31 8.34
CA ASP A 133 2.78 -8.74 9.69
C ASP A 133 3.65 -7.49 9.81
N MET A 134 4.61 -7.29 8.92
CA MET A 134 5.50 -6.14 8.91
C MET A 134 5.78 -5.67 7.49
N THR A 135 5.57 -4.38 7.24
CA THR A 135 5.78 -3.76 5.92
C THR A 135 6.61 -2.49 6.04
N PHE A 136 7.64 -2.37 5.21
CA PHE A 136 8.41 -1.13 5.05
C PHE A 136 7.99 -0.43 3.76
N ALA A 137 7.52 0.81 3.89
CA ALA A 137 7.10 1.64 2.77
C ALA A 137 8.02 2.86 2.67
N ILE A 138 8.98 2.75 1.76
CA ILE A 138 9.98 3.79 1.50
C ILE A 138 9.63 4.50 0.19
N GLY A 139 9.60 5.82 0.21
CA GLY A 139 9.40 6.62 -1.01
C GLY A 139 9.24 8.11 -0.71
N PRO A 140 9.15 8.95 -1.74
CA PRO A 140 9.14 10.40 -1.56
C PRO A 140 7.90 10.90 -0.78
N ALA A 141 7.98 12.08 -0.18
CA ALA A 141 6.82 12.77 0.38
C ALA A 141 5.68 12.94 -0.66
N GLY A 142 4.44 13.04 -0.17
CA GLY A 142 3.27 13.20 -1.04
C GLY A 142 2.78 11.93 -1.76
N THR A 143 3.47 10.79 -1.62
CA THR A 143 3.06 9.50 -2.23
C THR A 143 1.96 8.76 -1.47
N GLY A 144 1.49 9.29 -0.34
CA GLY A 144 0.36 8.76 0.43
C GLY A 144 0.68 7.58 1.35
N LYS A 145 1.96 7.26 1.60
CA LYS A 145 2.40 6.11 2.41
C LYS A 145 1.76 6.10 3.80
N THR A 146 1.93 7.19 4.54
CA THR A 146 1.39 7.35 5.89
C THR A 146 -0.14 7.37 5.88
N TYR A 147 -0.73 8.14 4.98
CA TYR A 147 -2.19 8.26 4.89
C TYR A 147 -2.88 6.90 4.59
N LEU A 148 -2.35 6.14 3.63
CA LEU A 148 -2.84 4.79 3.33
C LEU A 148 -2.61 3.82 4.50
N ALA A 149 -1.48 3.92 5.22
CA ALA A 149 -1.24 3.13 6.43
C ALA A 149 -2.34 3.39 7.48
N VAL A 150 -2.60 4.66 7.79
CA VAL A 150 -3.60 5.06 8.79
C VAL A 150 -5.00 4.62 8.35
N ALA A 151 -5.33 4.76 7.08
CA ALA A 151 -6.59 4.24 6.54
C ALA A 151 -6.71 2.73 6.80
N MET A 152 -5.67 1.96 6.48
CA MET A 152 -5.68 0.50 6.66
C MET A 152 -5.80 0.10 8.13
N ALA A 153 -5.11 0.82 9.00
CA ALA A 153 -5.20 0.65 10.44
C ALA A 153 -6.64 0.89 10.95
N VAL A 154 -7.26 2.00 10.55
CA VAL A 154 -8.66 2.32 10.90
C VAL A 154 -9.63 1.25 10.39
N ALA A 155 -9.42 0.74 9.18
CA ALA A 155 -10.24 -0.34 8.62
C ALA A 155 -10.09 -1.63 9.45
N ALA A 156 -8.86 -2.04 9.79
CA ALA A 156 -8.60 -3.22 10.60
C ALA A 156 -9.21 -3.10 12.01
N LEU A 157 -9.13 -1.91 12.63
CA LEU A 157 -9.77 -1.64 13.92
C LEU A 157 -11.30 -1.74 13.82
N THR A 158 -11.89 -1.14 12.79
CA THR A 158 -13.35 -1.12 12.58
C THR A 158 -13.89 -2.54 12.34
N LYS A 159 -13.13 -3.38 11.62
CA LYS A 159 -13.44 -4.80 11.40
C LYS A 159 -13.11 -5.70 12.59
N ARG A 160 -12.56 -5.14 13.67
CA ARG A 160 -12.11 -5.87 14.87
C ARG A 160 -11.03 -6.92 14.61
N GLU A 161 -10.27 -6.74 13.53
CA GLU A 161 -9.08 -7.55 13.24
C GLU A 161 -7.94 -7.24 14.22
N VAL A 162 -7.89 -5.99 14.69
CA VAL A 162 -7.03 -5.54 15.79
C VAL A 162 -7.86 -4.84 16.86
N LYS A 163 -7.33 -4.80 18.08
CA LYS A 163 -7.96 -4.16 19.25
C LYS A 163 -7.53 -2.71 19.45
N ARG A 164 -6.34 -2.35 18.97
CA ARG A 164 -5.73 -1.04 19.20
C ARG A 164 -4.94 -0.55 18.00
N LEU A 165 -4.90 0.77 17.83
CA LEU A 165 -4.01 1.45 16.90
C LEU A 165 -2.93 2.18 17.67
N ILE A 166 -1.68 2.07 17.22
CA ILE A 166 -0.55 2.78 17.82
C ILE A 166 0.17 3.53 16.71
N LEU A 167 0.08 4.85 16.73
CA LEU A 167 0.71 5.74 15.78
C LEU A 167 1.91 6.39 16.47
N THR A 168 3.10 6.17 15.93
CA THR A 168 4.33 6.66 16.53
C THR A 168 5.23 7.32 15.50
N ARG A 169 5.97 8.34 15.95
CA ARG A 169 6.96 9.06 15.16
C ARG A 169 8.22 9.25 16.03
N PRO A 170 9.44 9.14 15.50
CA PRO A 170 10.63 9.53 16.25
C PRO A 170 10.57 11.02 16.55
N ALA A 171 10.99 11.40 17.76
CA ALA A 171 11.22 12.80 18.06
C ALA A 171 12.45 13.27 17.27
N VAL A 172 12.26 14.23 16.38
CA VAL A 172 13.34 14.87 15.65
C VAL A 172 13.65 16.17 16.38
N GLU A 173 14.86 16.29 16.94
CA GLU A 173 15.36 17.57 17.43
C GLU A 173 15.69 18.45 16.22
N ALA A 174 14.67 19.07 15.64
CA ALA A 174 14.82 20.04 14.56
C ALA A 174 15.39 21.37 15.11
N GLY A 175 16.64 21.34 15.59
CA GLY A 175 17.39 22.52 16.04
C GLY A 175 17.01 23.08 17.42
N GLU A 176 15.80 22.87 17.91
CA GLU A 176 15.39 23.17 19.29
C GLU A 176 15.34 21.88 20.11
N LYS A 177 16.08 21.79 21.22
CA LYS A 177 15.92 20.66 22.14
C LYS A 177 14.48 20.68 22.63
N LEU A 178 13.82 19.52 22.67
CA LEU A 178 12.44 19.35 23.17
C LEU A 178 12.22 20.02 24.55
N GLY A 179 13.29 20.24 25.32
CA GLY A 179 13.28 20.99 26.57
C GLY A 179 12.92 22.49 26.47
N TYR A 180 13.09 23.16 25.32
CA TYR A 180 12.96 24.63 25.19
C TYR A 180 11.59 25.14 24.73
N LEU A 181 10.72 24.28 24.20
CA LEU A 181 9.35 24.69 23.87
C LEU A 181 8.57 24.96 25.18
N PRO A 182 7.81 26.07 25.32
CA PRO A 182 6.96 26.29 26.49
C PRO A 182 5.75 25.33 26.48
N GLY A 183 5.26 24.93 27.67
CA GLY A 183 4.11 24.01 27.81
C GLY A 183 4.45 22.67 28.47
N ASP A 184 3.44 21.81 28.62
CA ASP A 184 3.63 20.45 29.13
C ASP A 184 4.29 19.54 28.07
N LEU A 185 4.71 18.32 28.44
CA LEU A 185 5.38 17.42 27.49
C LEU A 185 4.49 17.07 26.28
N ALA A 186 3.15 17.09 26.46
CA ALA A 186 2.22 16.82 25.38
C ALA A 186 2.18 17.99 24.38
N ASP A 187 2.12 19.23 24.85
CA ASP A 187 2.13 20.45 24.05
C ASP A 187 3.39 20.57 23.18
N LYS A 188 4.54 20.15 23.69
CA LYS A 188 5.83 20.21 22.97
C LYS A 188 5.97 19.14 21.88
N VAL A 189 5.33 18.00 22.06
CA VAL A 189 5.40 16.86 21.14
C VAL A 189 4.31 16.94 20.06
N ASN A 190 3.20 17.62 20.37
CA ASN A 190 2.02 17.73 19.52
C ASN A 190 2.30 18.18 18.07
N PRO A 191 3.20 19.16 17.80
CA PRO A 191 3.45 19.61 16.42
C PRO A 191 3.94 18.49 15.49
N TYR A 192 4.78 17.57 15.98
CA TYR A 192 5.33 16.47 15.18
C TYR A 192 4.32 15.35 14.94
N LEU A 193 3.37 15.17 15.87
CA LEU A 193 2.33 14.14 15.76
C LEU A 193 1.10 14.64 14.98
N ARG A 194 0.98 15.96 14.76
CA ARG A 194 -0.17 16.59 14.12
C ARG A 194 -0.61 15.96 12.79
N PRO A 195 0.31 15.58 11.86
CA PRO A 195 -0.11 14.92 10.62
C PRO A 195 -0.85 13.59 10.83
N LEU A 196 -0.56 12.88 11.92
CA LEU A 196 -1.24 11.63 12.29
C LEU A 196 -2.65 11.91 12.84
N TYR A 197 -2.80 12.98 13.64
CA TYR A 197 -4.12 13.46 14.08
C TYR A 197 -4.99 13.88 12.89
N ASP A 198 -4.43 14.67 11.97
CA ASP A 198 -5.14 15.15 10.78
C ASP A 198 -5.63 13.97 9.90
N ALA A 199 -4.78 12.96 9.71
CA ALA A 199 -5.15 11.76 8.97
C ALA A 199 -6.31 11.00 9.65
N LEU A 200 -6.30 10.87 10.98
CA LEU A 200 -7.41 10.24 11.72
C LEU A 200 -8.71 11.03 11.60
N HIS A 201 -8.67 12.37 11.72
CA HIS A 201 -9.85 13.22 11.61
C HIS A 201 -10.45 13.28 10.18
N ASP A 202 -9.64 12.99 9.16
CA ASP A 202 -10.13 12.79 7.79
C ASP A 202 -10.87 11.44 7.64
N LEU A 203 -10.52 10.43 8.45
CA LEU A 203 -11.04 9.06 8.33
C LEU A 203 -12.16 8.74 9.34
N LEU A 204 -12.22 9.45 10.46
CA LEU A 204 -13.13 9.21 11.58
C LEU A 204 -13.80 10.51 12.02
N ASP A 205 -14.93 10.40 12.71
CA ASP A 205 -15.56 11.55 13.36
C ASP A 205 -14.63 12.09 14.47
N PRO A 206 -14.39 13.41 14.55
CA PRO A 206 -13.50 13.99 15.55
C PRO A 206 -13.84 13.62 17.00
N LYS A 207 -15.13 13.55 17.37
CA LYS A 207 -15.54 13.16 18.72
C LYS A 207 -15.14 11.72 19.01
N LYS A 208 -15.31 10.85 18.03
CA LYS A 208 -14.94 9.43 18.13
C LYS A 208 -13.43 9.25 18.22
N VAL A 209 -12.65 10.06 17.51
CA VAL A 209 -11.18 10.06 17.63
C VAL A 209 -10.78 10.43 19.06
N SER A 210 -11.34 11.50 19.63
CA SER A 210 -11.08 11.90 21.02
C SER A 210 -11.43 10.79 22.02
N GLU A 211 -12.62 10.19 21.91
CA GLU A 211 -13.05 9.07 22.76
C GLU A 211 -12.11 7.85 22.63
N MET A 212 -11.71 7.51 21.40
CA MET A 212 -10.79 6.40 21.15
C MET A 212 -9.39 6.66 21.72
N ILE A 213 -8.95 7.91 21.76
CA ILE A 213 -7.68 8.31 22.39
C ILE A 213 -7.80 8.22 23.91
N GLU A 214 -8.86 8.77 24.49
CA GLU A 214 -9.11 8.73 25.94
C GLU A 214 -9.21 7.30 26.47
N THR A 215 -9.85 6.40 25.72
CA THR A 215 -9.96 4.98 26.07
C THR A 215 -8.69 4.16 25.78
N GLY A 216 -7.68 4.75 25.11
CA GLY A 216 -6.45 4.05 24.70
C GLY A 216 -6.65 3.06 23.55
N THR A 217 -7.78 3.13 22.85
CA THR A 217 -8.03 2.37 21.61
C THR A 217 -7.12 2.87 20.49
N ILE A 218 -6.91 4.18 20.41
CA ILE A 218 -5.92 4.83 19.54
C ILE A 218 -4.88 5.48 20.44
N GLU A 219 -3.62 5.14 20.27
CA GLU A 219 -2.50 5.75 20.96
C GLU A 219 -1.65 6.51 19.95
N ILE A 220 -1.38 7.80 20.21
CA ILE A 220 -0.49 8.61 19.38
C ILE A 220 0.62 9.13 20.29
N ALA A 221 1.84 8.62 20.11
CA ALA A 221 2.93 8.86 21.06
C ALA A 221 4.31 8.85 20.38
N PRO A 222 5.33 9.47 20.98
CA PRO A 222 6.71 9.35 20.51
C PRO A 222 7.23 7.92 20.54
N LEU A 223 8.19 7.62 19.67
CA LEU A 223 8.85 6.30 19.58
C LEU A 223 9.42 5.80 20.92
N ALA A 224 9.89 6.71 21.77
CA ALA A 224 10.43 6.37 23.08
C ALA A 224 9.43 5.62 23.99
N PHE A 225 8.12 5.85 23.81
CA PHE A 225 7.05 5.23 24.59
C PHE A 225 6.80 3.76 24.20
N MET A 226 7.45 3.27 23.14
CA MET A 226 7.39 1.87 22.73
C MET A 226 8.35 0.99 23.54
N ARG A 227 9.31 1.59 24.27
CA ARG A 227 10.33 0.87 25.02
C ARG A 227 9.71 -0.06 26.06
N GLY A 228 10.20 -1.29 26.13
CA GLY A 228 9.77 -2.29 27.13
C GLY A 228 8.38 -2.88 26.91
N ARG A 229 7.69 -2.54 25.80
CA ARG A 229 6.35 -3.05 25.52
C ARG A 229 6.36 -4.29 24.62
N THR A 230 5.30 -5.09 24.73
CA THR A 230 4.92 -6.09 23.73
C THR A 230 3.56 -5.70 23.19
N LEU A 231 3.48 -5.42 21.89
CA LEU A 231 2.31 -4.85 21.26
C LEU A 231 1.50 -5.98 20.61
N ASN A 232 0.64 -6.62 21.39
CA ASN A 232 -0.26 -7.70 20.92
C ASN A 232 -1.62 -7.13 20.47
N GLY A 233 -2.20 -7.75 19.43
CA GLY A 233 -3.51 -7.39 18.88
C GLY A 233 -3.59 -5.93 18.43
N SER A 234 -2.49 -5.37 17.92
CA SER A 234 -2.36 -3.95 17.60
C SER A 234 -1.98 -3.75 16.13
N PHE A 235 -2.44 -2.67 15.52
CA PHE A 235 -1.89 -2.17 14.27
C PHE A 235 -1.01 -0.96 14.58
N ILE A 236 0.29 -1.08 14.31
CA ILE A 236 1.31 -0.11 14.67
C ILE A 236 1.83 0.59 13.41
N ILE A 237 1.93 1.92 13.45
CA ILE A 237 2.53 2.71 12.38
C ILE A 237 3.71 3.49 12.96
N LEU A 238 4.91 3.24 12.43
CA LEU A 238 6.08 4.07 12.67
C LEU A 238 6.28 4.99 11.47
N ASP A 239 5.95 6.27 11.64
CA ASP A 239 6.09 7.30 10.61
C ASP A 239 7.43 8.03 10.70
N GLU A 240 7.88 8.59 9.58
CA GLU A 240 9.22 9.20 9.39
C GLU A 240 10.37 8.35 9.93
N ALA A 241 10.34 7.06 9.62
CA ALA A 241 11.30 6.09 10.13
C ALA A 241 12.75 6.37 9.72
N GLN A 242 12.98 7.17 8.67
CA GLN A 242 14.33 7.62 8.30
C GLN A 242 15.01 8.44 9.40
N ASN A 243 14.23 9.02 10.31
CA ASN A 243 14.72 9.79 11.45
C ASN A 243 14.98 8.91 12.69
N THR A 244 15.03 7.59 12.53
CA THR A 244 15.42 6.67 13.61
C THR A 244 16.89 6.30 13.55
N THR A 245 17.51 6.07 14.71
CA THR A 245 18.79 5.36 14.77
C THR A 245 18.59 3.85 14.58
N PRO A 246 19.63 3.08 14.18
CA PRO A 246 19.56 1.63 14.11
C PRO A 246 19.10 0.97 15.43
N GLU A 247 19.51 1.51 16.57
CA GLU A 247 19.10 1.03 17.90
C GLU A 247 17.63 1.29 18.17
N GLN A 248 17.10 2.45 17.77
CA GLN A 248 15.69 2.79 17.89
C GLN A 248 14.82 1.91 16.97
N MET A 249 15.27 1.68 15.72
CA MET A 249 14.62 0.76 14.81
C MET A 249 14.61 -0.66 15.38
N LYS A 250 15.76 -1.18 15.84
CA LYS A 250 15.83 -2.51 16.48
C LYS A 250 14.94 -2.61 17.72
N MET A 251 14.92 -1.56 18.54
CA MET A 251 14.03 -1.46 19.69
C MET A 251 12.57 -1.60 19.25
N PHE A 252 12.14 -0.85 18.23
CA PHE A 252 10.77 -0.88 17.71
C PHE A 252 10.37 -2.24 17.13
N LEU A 253 11.19 -2.81 16.24
CA LEU A 253 10.87 -4.05 15.53
C LEU A 253 10.68 -5.23 16.49
N THR A 254 11.44 -5.24 17.59
CA THR A 254 11.32 -6.28 18.63
C THR A 254 10.14 -6.07 19.58
N ARG A 255 9.26 -5.08 19.36
CA ARG A 255 8.03 -4.89 20.15
C ARG A 255 6.81 -5.58 19.53
N LEU A 256 6.90 -6.00 18.26
CA LEU A 256 5.76 -6.61 17.55
C LEU A 256 5.35 -7.91 18.23
N GLY A 257 4.11 -7.95 18.71
CA GLY A 257 3.52 -9.11 19.39
C GLY A 257 2.58 -9.92 18.49
N PHE A 258 1.93 -10.92 19.06
CA PHE A 258 1.00 -11.80 18.36
C PHE A 258 -0.26 -11.07 17.89
N GLY A 259 -0.75 -11.44 16.71
CA GLY A 259 -1.96 -10.86 16.12
C GLY A 259 -1.84 -9.37 15.84
N SER A 260 -0.61 -8.89 15.65
CA SER A 260 -0.32 -7.48 15.39
C SER A 260 0.30 -7.29 14.02
N ARG A 261 0.17 -6.08 13.50
CA ARG A 261 0.77 -5.67 12.23
C ARG A 261 1.54 -4.37 12.41
N ALA A 262 2.67 -4.22 11.75
CA ALA A 262 3.48 -3.01 11.75
C ALA A 262 3.70 -2.46 10.35
N VAL A 263 3.50 -1.17 10.18
CA VAL A 263 3.84 -0.44 8.96
C VAL A 263 4.87 0.64 9.30
N ILE A 264 6.01 0.58 8.63
CA ILE A 264 7.13 1.50 8.82
C ILE A 264 7.21 2.38 7.57
N THR A 265 6.88 3.65 7.68
CA THR A 265 6.91 4.62 6.58
C THR A 265 8.11 5.55 6.69
N GLY A 266 8.74 5.87 5.56
CA GLY A 266 9.83 6.86 5.56
C GLY A 266 10.22 7.34 4.17
N ASP A 267 11.00 8.40 4.12
CA ASP A 267 11.59 8.96 2.91
C ASP A 267 13.11 9.09 3.09
N VAL A 268 13.88 8.19 2.48
CA VAL A 268 15.35 8.18 2.59
C VAL A 268 16.02 9.41 1.97
N THR A 269 15.29 10.21 1.18
CA THR A 269 15.81 11.45 0.62
C THR A 269 15.67 12.64 1.58
N GLN A 270 14.92 12.49 2.68
CA GLN A 270 14.62 13.53 3.68
C GLN A 270 15.10 13.08 5.06
N ILE A 271 16.41 13.07 5.26
CA ILE A 271 17.02 12.76 6.57
C ILE A 271 17.16 14.06 7.35
N ASP A 272 16.45 14.18 8.47
CA ASP A 272 16.53 15.34 9.37
C ASP A 272 17.57 15.16 10.49
N LEU A 273 18.24 14.00 10.55
CA LEU A 273 19.29 13.71 11.52
C LEU A 273 20.65 14.28 11.07
N PRO A 274 21.46 14.86 11.98
CA PRO A 274 22.83 15.21 11.65
C PRO A 274 23.62 13.95 11.31
N THR A 275 24.21 13.90 10.11
CA THR A 275 25.17 12.86 9.71
C THR A 275 26.32 12.85 10.71
N PHE A 276 26.48 11.75 11.47
CA PHE A 276 27.70 11.55 12.24
C PHE A 276 28.89 11.46 11.28
N PRO A 277 29.97 12.23 11.48
CA PRO A 277 31.17 12.06 10.69
C PRO A 277 31.74 10.67 10.95
N ASN A 278 31.94 9.89 9.89
CA ASN A 278 32.75 8.68 9.96
C ASN A 278 34.11 9.04 10.57
N GLY A 279 34.51 8.29 11.60
CA GLY A 279 35.74 8.52 12.33
C GLY A 279 36.97 8.51 11.43
N SER A 280 37.71 9.62 11.44
CA SER A 280 39.15 9.66 11.15
C SER A 280 39.80 10.79 11.94
N GLY A 281 39.53 10.84 13.24
CA GLY A 281 40.32 11.61 14.21
C GLY A 281 41.51 10.79 14.71
N MET A 282 42.48 10.49 13.85
CA MET A 282 43.83 10.14 14.32
C MET A 282 44.61 11.45 14.48
N GLY A 283 44.50 12.04 15.67
CA GLY A 283 45.45 13.06 16.11
C GLY A 283 46.83 12.43 16.21
N ARG A 284 47.72 12.76 15.28
CA ARG A 284 49.16 12.57 15.49
C ARG A 284 49.62 13.67 16.44
N SER A 285 49.98 13.26 17.64
CA SER A 285 50.86 14.01 18.53
C SER A 285 52.23 14.20 17.85
N GLY A 286 52.62 15.46 17.73
CA GLY A 286 53.93 15.94 17.27
C GLY A 286 54.00 17.44 17.46
#